data_AF-R6AWC6-F1
#
_entry.id   AF-R6AWC6-F1
#
_cell.length_a   1.000
_cell.length_b   1.000
_cell.length_c   1.000
_cell.angle_alpha   90.00
_cell.angle_beta   90.00
_cell.angle_gamma   90.00
#
_symmetry.space_group_name_H-M   'P 1'
#
loop_
_entity.id
_entity.type
_entity.pdbx_description
1 polymer ?
#
loop_
_entity_poly.entity_id
_entity_poly.type
_entity_poly.pdbx_seq_one_letter_code
_entity_poly.pdbx_strand_id
1 'polypeptide(L)'
;MANRTFGWIQNPSSTDTLRNILGIFVPGSDFHTFMVSERLPLLASAGLFKTPGLYMDFQKILRRNKSIAYDILKGQGAGGESRSKAKCSGLAQAAVTGQQFKDYVVDGKNIRIKKPYTDDWTADGFLRWAVSLGFLDYNYADDTCCITNSGVSLVMAKTPKEKNTILGRAYLSYPPVCRVLGLLASKGHLTKFEIGSQLGFTDEAGFTSFPQNIWVQAYEEASDDKEKKTLRSDTEGSSDKYARMICGWLEAIGWVNKKPKTVKENIGAKSYTCIITSAFEITDLGIANYNKALGKSKDPRISKFVYREMLASKASDANYLRMRRSIILMYLENHTPRTLDEIKTHLASKNIKEDLTTIKDDMTGLINIGMDIEYDGSCYILNDNIEKLAPYQEQIAKDTTDTVAVKNRARLRLHNIDHKYLTLIDYAFSGKDKCIDFEVYTIDLLVNELAFNGVHLGGTRKPDGIFYHNNNGVIIDNKAYSKGFTISRGMADEMTRYVQENNDRNPERNPNQWWLNFSDNVNHFNFVFISSLFKGNIELMLNNIKQSTGVEGCALTVENLLYFADAIKGGDMHKDAFIDQFGAGKEIVCTIYRT
;
A
#
# COMPACT_ATOMS: atom_id res chain seq x y z
N MET A 1 -10.80 18.24 -13.45
CA MET A 1 -10.43 16.91 -13.97
C MET A 1 -10.99 15.82 -13.06
N ALA A 2 -11.40 14.67 -13.60
CA ALA A 2 -11.82 13.54 -12.78
C ALA A 2 -10.62 12.99 -11.98
N ASN A 3 -10.80 12.70 -10.69
CA ASN A 3 -9.74 12.10 -9.87
C ASN A 3 -9.77 10.58 -10.05
N ARG A 4 -8.78 10.03 -10.76
CA ARG A 4 -8.65 8.60 -11.06
C ARG A 4 -7.40 8.02 -10.40
N THR A 5 -7.27 6.71 -10.42
CA THR A 5 -6.05 6.02 -9.97
C THR A 5 -5.82 4.81 -10.87
N PHE A 6 -4.67 4.76 -11.54
CA PHE A 6 -4.25 3.68 -12.42
C PHE A 6 -2.89 3.13 -11.96
N GLY A 7 -2.45 2.03 -12.54
CA GLY A 7 -1.13 1.45 -12.29
C GLY A 7 -1.03 0.57 -11.05
N TRP A 8 -2.02 0.54 -10.14
CA TRP A 8 -1.96 -0.24 -8.90
C TRP A 8 -3.28 -0.94 -8.59
N ILE A 9 -3.23 -2.28 -8.52
CA ILE A 9 -4.42 -3.14 -8.59
C ILE A 9 -4.45 -4.10 -7.41
N GLN A 10 -5.48 -4.01 -6.56
CA GLN A 10 -5.56 -4.80 -5.32
C GLN A 10 -6.43 -6.06 -5.41
N ASN A 11 -7.53 -6.05 -6.16
CA ASN A 11 -8.59 -7.06 -6.03
C ASN A 11 -8.82 -7.97 -7.27
N PRO A 12 -8.79 -7.49 -8.53
CA PRO A 12 -9.07 -8.38 -9.65
C PRO A 12 -7.92 -9.37 -9.90
N SER A 13 -8.25 -10.66 -9.98
CA SER A 13 -7.30 -11.76 -10.22
C SER A 13 -7.64 -12.61 -11.45
N SER A 14 -8.87 -12.52 -11.97
CA SER A 14 -9.32 -13.37 -13.09
C SER A 14 -9.07 -12.71 -14.43
N THR A 15 -8.12 -13.24 -15.20
CA THR A 15 -7.85 -12.78 -16.58
C THR A 15 -9.03 -13.05 -17.52
N ASP A 16 -9.85 -14.05 -17.23
CA ASP A 16 -11.04 -14.35 -18.04
C ASP A 16 -12.15 -13.33 -17.77
N THR A 17 -12.29 -12.87 -16.53
CA THR A 17 -13.19 -11.76 -16.20
C THR A 17 -12.70 -10.45 -16.79
N LEU A 18 -11.38 -10.22 -16.80
CA LEU A 18 -10.78 -9.08 -17.52
C LEU A 18 -11.13 -9.14 -19.02
N ARG A 19 -10.95 -10.30 -19.66
CA ARG A 19 -11.34 -10.52 -21.07
C ARG A 19 -12.82 -10.25 -21.32
N ASN A 20 -13.70 -10.67 -20.43
CA ASN A 20 -15.14 -10.38 -20.51
C ASN A 20 -15.43 -8.88 -20.48
N ILE A 21 -14.78 -8.13 -19.58
CA ILE A 21 -14.94 -6.68 -19.50
C ILE A 21 -14.47 -5.99 -20.78
N LEU A 22 -13.37 -6.46 -21.38
CA LEU A 22 -12.92 -5.98 -22.68
C LEU A 22 -13.92 -6.34 -23.80
N GLY A 23 -14.55 -7.51 -23.71
CA GLY A 23 -15.57 -7.97 -24.65
C GLY A 23 -16.78 -7.04 -24.78
N ILE A 24 -17.08 -6.24 -23.75
CA ILE A 24 -18.10 -5.17 -23.80
C ILE A 24 -17.87 -4.22 -24.99
N PHE A 25 -16.61 -4.00 -25.36
CA PHE A 25 -16.20 -3.07 -26.42
C PHE A 25 -16.01 -3.73 -27.79
N VAL A 26 -16.23 -5.05 -27.92
CA VAL A 26 -15.96 -5.79 -29.17
C VAL A 26 -17.25 -6.39 -29.70
N PRO A 27 -18.01 -5.65 -30.56
CA PRO A 27 -19.24 -6.15 -31.15
C PRO A 27 -19.04 -7.47 -31.87
N GLY A 28 -19.97 -8.40 -31.65
CA GLY A 28 -19.93 -9.73 -32.25
C GLY A 28 -18.99 -10.72 -31.56
N SER A 29 -18.22 -10.31 -30.55
CA SER A 29 -17.58 -11.27 -29.65
C SER A 29 -18.64 -12.05 -28.85
N ASP A 30 -18.31 -13.27 -28.43
CA ASP A 30 -19.23 -14.12 -27.66
C ASP A 30 -19.76 -13.41 -26.41
N PHE A 31 -18.88 -12.69 -25.70
CA PHE A 31 -19.27 -11.99 -24.48
C PHE A 31 -20.10 -10.73 -24.76
N HIS A 32 -19.84 -10.00 -25.85
CA HIS A 32 -20.70 -8.89 -26.26
C HIS A 32 -22.13 -9.38 -26.58
N THR A 33 -22.23 -10.46 -27.35
CA THR A 33 -23.51 -11.10 -27.68
C THR A 33 -24.24 -11.57 -26.44
N PHE A 34 -23.54 -12.24 -25.51
CA PHE A 34 -24.08 -12.62 -24.20
C PHE A 34 -24.57 -11.41 -23.40
N MET A 35 -23.82 -10.31 -23.39
CA MET A 35 -24.22 -9.08 -22.69
C MET A 35 -25.54 -8.53 -23.23
N VAL A 36 -25.65 -8.40 -24.55
CA VAL A 36 -26.80 -7.82 -25.23
C VAL A 36 -28.04 -8.72 -25.18
N SER A 37 -27.87 -10.03 -25.39
CA SER A 37 -28.98 -10.96 -25.59
C SER A 37 -29.44 -11.67 -24.31
N GLU A 38 -28.58 -11.76 -23.29
CA GLU A 38 -28.88 -12.54 -22.08
C GLU A 38 -28.68 -11.74 -20.79
N ARG A 39 -27.48 -11.18 -20.57
CA ARG A 39 -27.13 -10.55 -19.29
C ARG A 39 -27.97 -9.32 -18.98
N LEU A 40 -28.04 -8.36 -19.90
CA LEU A 40 -28.79 -7.13 -19.70
C LEU A 40 -30.30 -7.39 -19.63
N PRO A 41 -30.90 -8.24 -20.49
CA PRO A 41 -32.30 -8.67 -20.33
C PRO A 41 -32.59 -9.32 -18.98
N LEU A 42 -31.74 -10.23 -18.50
CA LEU A 42 -31.88 -10.86 -17.18
C LEU A 42 -31.91 -9.83 -16.05
N LEU A 43 -30.99 -8.87 -16.07
CA LEU A 43 -30.94 -7.80 -15.06
C LEU A 43 -32.21 -6.92 -15.09
N ALA A 44 -32.78 -6.69 -16.28
CA ALA A 44 -34.01 -5.94 -16.45
C ALA A 44 -35.23 -6.72 -15.91
N SER A 45 -35.43 -7.97 -16.35
CA SER A 45 -36.54 -8.83 -15.90
C SER A 45 -36.51 -9.08 -14.40
N ALA A 46 -35.32 -9.18 -13.80
CA ALA A 46 -35.15 -9.34 -12.36
C ALA A 46 -35.26 -8.02 -11.55
N GLY A 47 -35.47 -6.86 -12.19
CA GLY A 47 -35.57 -5.57 -11.51
C GLY A 47 -34.28 -5.11 -10.81
N LEU A 48 -33.12 -5.53 -11.33
CA LEU A 48 -31.82 -5.38 -10.68
C LEU A 48 -31.05 -4.11 -11.08
N PHE A 49 -31.53 -3.37 -12.07
CA PHE A 49 -30.99 -2.04 -12.39
C PHE A 49 -31.39 -1.00 -11.36
N LYS A 50 -30.50 -0.04 -11.11
CA LYS A 50 -30.77 1.11 -10.24
C LYS A 50 -31.98 1.91 -10.72
N THR A 51 -32.12 2.11 -12.02
CA THR A 51 -33.30 2.67 -12.67
C THR A 51 -33.68 1.82 -13.89
N PRO A 52 -34.98 1.66 -14.22
CA PRO A 52 -35.40 0.86 -15.37
C PRO A 52 -34.84 1.34 -16.71
N GLY A 53 -34.60 2.64 -16.87
CA GLY A 53 -34.06 3.24 -18.11
C GLY A 53 -32.65 2.78 -18.48
N LEU A 54 -31.85 2.36 -17.49
CA LEU A 54 -30.46 1.93 -17.73
C LEU A 54 -30.34 0.76 -18.70
N TYR A 55 -31.32 -0.14 -18.73
CA TYR A 55 -31.32 -1.25 -19.69
C TYR A 55 -31.24 -0.73 -21.14
N MET A 56 -32.11 0.22 -21.49
CA MET A 56 -32.16 0.79 -22.83
C MET A 56 -30.95 1.65 -23.14
N ASP A 57 -30.42 2.37 -22.15
CA ASP A 57 -29.21 3.19 -22.32
C ASP A 57 -27.99 2.31 -22.58
N PHE A 58 -27.82 1.24 -21.82
CA PHE A 58 -26.74 0.27 -22.03
C PHE A 58 -26.85 -0.43 -23.39
N GLN A 59 -28.05 -0.85 -23.80
CA GLN A 59 -28.29 -1.39 -25.14
C GLN A 59 -27.85 -0.41 -26.24
N LYS A 60 -28.19 0.88 -26.13
CA LYS A 60 -27.78 1.91 -27.09
C LYS A 60 -26.26 2.09 -27.12
N ILE A 61 -25.62 2.10 -25.96
CA ILE A 61 -24.16 2.26 -25.84
C ILE A 61 -23.43 1.09 -26.52
N LEU A 62 -23.83 -0.15 -26.24
CA LEU A 62 -23.20 -1.35 -26.81
C LEU A 62 -23.37 -1.46 -28.32
N ARG A 63 -24.43 -0.88 -28.90
CA ARG A 63 -24.66 -0.83 -30.36
C ARG A 63 -23.87 0.27 -31.06
N ARG A 64 -23.56 1.38 -30.36
CA ARG A 64 -22.85 2.52 -30.96
C ARG A 64 -21.38 2.23 -31.26
N ASN A 65 -20.77 1.28 -30.55
CA ASN A 65 -19.36 0.91 -30.68
C ASN A 65 -18.40 2.12 -30.67
N LYS A 66 -18.53 2.98 -29.65
CA LYS A 66 -17.70 4.18 -29.43
C LYS A 66 -17.08 4.12 -28.03
N SER A 67 -16.16 5.06 -27.74
CA SER A 67 -15.65 5.28 -26.39
C SER A 67 -16.80 5.39 -25.38
N ILE A 68 -16.61 4.80 -24.20
CA ILE A 68 -17.61 4.75 -23.14
C ILE A 68 -17.09 5.54 -21.94
N ALA A 69 -17.93 6.43 -21.39
CA ALA A 69 -17.58 7.20 -20.22
C ALA A 69 -17.23 6.29 -19.03
N TYR A 70 -16.19 6.66 -18.27
CA TYR A 70 -15.67 5.85 -17.18
C TYR A 70 -16.73 5.56 -16.12
N ASP A 71 -17.50 6.57 -15.74
CA ASP A 71 -18.56 6.42 -14.73
C ASP A 71 -19.73 5.54 -15.21
N ILE A 72 -19.97 5.45 -16.53
CA ILE A 72 -20.95 4.50 -17.09
C ILE A 72 -20.42 3.08 -17.04
N LEU A 73 -19.11 2.88 -17.25
CA LEU A 73 -18.48 1.57 -17.10
C LEU A 73 -18.51 1.13 -15.63
N LYS A 74 -17.95 1.95 -14.74
CA LYS A 74 -17.82 1.67 -13.31
C LYS A 74 -19.17 1.55 -12.61
N GLY A 75 -20.11 2.43 -12.94
CA GLY A 75 -21.36 2.60 -12.21
C GLY A 75 -21.16 3.26 -10.84
N GLN A 76 -22.20 3.19 -10.02
CA GLN A 76 -22.27 3.78 -8.70
C GLN A 76 -22.39 2.69 -7.63
N GLY A 77 -21.88 3.00 -6.43
CA GLY A 77 -22.04 2.16 -5.26
C GLY A 77 -23.42 2.28 -4.60
N ALA A 78 -23.53 1.73 -3.39
CA ALA A 78 -24.78 1.64 -2.62
C ALA A 78 -25.35 2.98 -2.13
N GLY A 79 -24.65 4.11 -2.32
CA GLY A 79 -25.14 5.45 -1.94
C GLY A 79 -25.41 5.61 -0.44
N GLY A 80 -24.66 4.92 0.43
CA GLY A 80 -24.86 4.93 1.88
C GLY A 80 -25.64 3.72 2.42
N GLU A 81 -26.29 2.94 1.56
CA GLU A 81 -26.92 1.67 1.95
C GLU A 81 -25.89 0.53 2.05
N SER A 82 -26.33 -0.63 2.55
CA SER A 82 -25.49 -1.83 2.57
C SER A 82 -25.17 -2.30 1.14
N ARG A 83 -23.91 -2.70 0.88
CA ARG A 83 -23.47 -3.25 -0.42
C ARG A 83 -24.33 -4.43 -0.91
N SER A 84 -24.95 -5.16 0.02
CA SER A 84 -25.87 -6.26 -0.28
C SER A 84 -27.13 -5.83 -1.03
N LYS A 85 -27.57 -4.57 -0.86
CA LYS A 85 -28.75 -3.95 -1.48
C LYS A 85 -28.42 -3.12 -2.73
N ALA A 86 -27.15 -2.82 -2.97
CA ALA A 86 -26.72 -2.06 -4.14
C ALA A 86 -27.16 -2.73 -5.45
N LYS A 87 -27.91 -1.96 -6.26
CA LYS A 87 -28.38 -2.33 -7.61
C LYS A 87 -27.34 -2.03 -8.68
N CYS A 88 -27.45 -2.70 -9.82
CA CYS A 88 -26.54 -2.53 -10.95
C CYS A 88 -26.73 -1.15 -11.60
N SER A 89 -25.64 -0.43 -11.82
CA SER A 89 -25.65 0.89 -12.45
C SER A 89 -24.47 1.14 -13.40
N GLY A 90 -23.58 0.17 -13.59
CA GLY A 90 -22.48 0.23 -14.54
C GLY A 90 -22.42 -0.96 -15.49
N LEU A 91 -21.86 -0.77 -16.68
CA LEU A 91 -21.65 -1.85 -17.67
C LEU A 91 -20.62 -2.87 -17.19
N ALA A 92 -19.51 -2.43 -16.59
CA ALA A 92 -18.52 -3.33 -16.03
C ALA A 92 -19.04 -4.04 -14.76
N GLN A 93 -19.95 -3.42 -13.99
CA GLN A 93 -20.66 -4.14 -12.92
C GLN A 93 -21.48 -5.30 -13.49
N ALA A 94 -22.26 -5.05 -14.55
CA ALA A 94 -23.10 -6.05 -15.20
C ALA A 94 -22.29 -7.20 -15.83
N ALA A 95 -21.07 -6.93 -16.28
CA ALA A 95 -20.20 -7.92 -16.91
C ALA A 95 -19.60 -8.94 -15.94
N VAL A 96 -19.56 -8.64 -14.64
CA VAL A 96 -18.93 -9.52 -13.64
C VAL A 96 -19.99 -10.22 -12.80
N THR A 97 -19.97 -11.55 -12.79
CA THR A 97 -20.86 -12.32 -11.92
C THR A 97 -20.33 -12.34 -10.48
N GLY A 98 -21.15 -11.92 -9.53
CA GLY A 98 -20.82 -11.95 -8.11
C GLY A 98 -20.69 -13.37 -7.55
N GLN A 99 -20.07 -13.50 -6.38
CA GLN A 99 -19.76 -14.81 -5.79
C GLN A 99 -20.96 -15.51 -5.14
N GLN A 100 -21.93 -14.74 -4.62
CA GLN A 100 -23.05 -15.26 -3.83
C GLN A 100 -24.22 -15.70 -4.69
N PHE A 101 -24.79 -16.87 -4.39
CA PHE A 101 -26.09 -17.30 -4.91
C PHE A 101 -27.23 -16.54 -4.21
N LYS A 102 -28.22 -16.12 -4.99
CA LYS A 102 -29.43 -15.43 -4.52
C LYS A 102 -30.63 -15.89 -5.33
N ASP A 103 -31.80 -15.79 -4.71
CA ASP A 103 -33.08 -16.05 -5.36
C ASP A 103 -33.60 -14.77 -6.03
N TYR A 104 -34.08 -14.91 -7.25
CA TYR A 104 -34.63 -13.83 -8.07
C TYR A 104 -35.94 -14.27 -8.72
N VAL A 105 -36.84 -13.31 -8.94
CA VAL A 105 -38.04 -13.51 -9.77
C VAL A 105 -37.72 -13.00 -11.16
N VAL A 106 -37.78 -13.87 -12.16
CA VAL A 106 -37.57 -13.53 -13.57
C VAL A 106 -38.78 -14.02 -14.35
N ASP A 107 -39.47 -13.10 -15.02
CA ASP A 107 -40.67 -13.39 -15.81
C ASP A 107 -41.71 -14.24 -15.04
N GLY A 108 -41.90 -13.91 -13.75
CA GLY A 108 -42.84 -14.58 -12.85
C GLY A 108 -42.36 -15.92 -12.26
N LYS A 109 -41.13 -16.36 -12.55
CA LYS A 109 -40.54 -17.60 -12.02
C LYS A 109 -39.42 -17.34 -11.03
N ASN A 110 -39.37 -18.10 -9.94
CA ASN A 110 -38.27 -18.09 -9.00
C ASN A 110 -37.07 -18.86 -9.55
N ILE A 111 -35.91 -18.21 -9.62
CA ILE A 111 -34.64 -18.83 -10.01
C ILE A 111 -33.59 -18.58 -8.93
N ARG A 112 -32.67 -19.53 -8.75
CA ARG A 112 -31.53 -19.39 -7.85
C ARG A 112 -30.24 -19.36 -8.65
N ILE A 113 -29.63 -18.18 -8.75
CA ILE A 113 -28.41 -17.97 -9.53
C ILE A 113 -27.40 -17.14 -8.74
N LYS A 114 -26.13 -17.16 -9.16
CA LYS A 114 -25.15 -16.20 -8.65
C LYS A 114 -25.60 -14.77 -8.98
N LYS A 115 -25.36 -13.82 -8.07
CA LYS A 115 -25.68 -12.40 -8.25
C LYS A 115 -25.15 -11.96 -9.64
N PRO A 116 -26.02 -11.54 -10.57
CA PRO A 116 -25.63 -11.40 -11.97
C PRO A 116 -24.86 -10.11 -12.28
N TYR A 117 -24.27 -9.47 -11.27
CA TYR A 117 -23.43 -8.26 -11.37
C TYR A 117 -22.56 -8.14 -10.11
N THR A 118 -21.53 -7.29 -10.16
CA THR A 118 -20.64 -6.98 -9.02
C THR A 118 -20.81 -5.55 -8.51
N ASP A 119 -20.10 -5.19 -7.44
CA ASP A 119 -20.04 -3.82 -6.90
C ASP A 119 -19.14 -2.87 -7.72
N ASP A 120 -19.30 -1.56 -7.51
CA ASP A 120 -18.56 -0.53 -8.24
C ASP A 120 -17.05 -0.56 -7.97
N TRP A 121 -16.63 -0.96 -6.77
CA TRP A 121 -15.22 -1.06 -6.41
C TRP A 121 -14.53 -2.20 -7.16
N THR A 122 -15.17 -3.36 -7.25
CA THR A 122 -14.69 -4.49 -8.06
C THR A 122 -14.64 -4.14 -9.54
N ALA A 123 -15.69 -3.49 -10.07
CA ALA A 123 -15.73 -3.03 -11.46
C ALA A 123 -14.61 -2.03 -11.77
N ASP A 124 -14.42 -1.02 -10.91
CA ASP A 124 -13.32 -0.05 -10.99
C ASP A 124 -11.96 -0.75 -11.01
N GLY A 125 -11.76 -1.77 -10.15
CA GLY A 125 -10.53 -2.55 -10.12
C GLY A 125 -10.16 -3.16 -11.48
N PHE A 126 -11.13 -3.77 -12.17
CA PHE A 126 -10.88 -4.35 -13.50
C PHE A 126 -10.65 -3.29 -14.58
N LEU A 127 -11.35 -2.15 -14.53
CA LEU A 127 -11.13 -1.05 -15.46
C LEU A 127 -9.71 -0.48 -15.31
N ARG A 128 -9.28 -0.25 -14.07
CA ARG A 128 -7.91 0.18 -13.77
C ARG A 128 -6.90 -0.84 -14.28
N TRP A 129 -7.17 -2.14 -14.12
CA TRP A 129 -6.27 -3.19 -14.61
C TRP A 129 -6.17 -3.19 -16.13
N ALA A 130 -7.31 -3.10 -16.82
CA ALA A 130 -7.37 -3.03 -18.28
C ALA A 130 -6.62 -1.81 -18.85
N VAL A 131 -6.78 -0.64 -18.24
CA VAL A 131 -6.05 0.59 -18.61
C VAL A 131 -4.56 0.44 -18.33
N SER A 132 -4.18 -0.08 -17.16
CA SER A 132 -2.78 -0.22 -16.75
C SER A 132 -1.99 -1.21 -17.64
N LEU A 133 -2.67 -2.22 -18.18
CA LEU A 133 -2.09 -3.17 -19.14
C LEU A 133 -2.17 -2.69 -20.60
N GLY A 134 -2.77 -1.52 -20.85
CA GLY A 134 -2.98 -0.96 -22.20
C GLY A 134 -3.94 -1.75 -23.07
N PHE A 135 -4.86 -2.50 -22.47
CA PHE A 135 -5.97 -3.11 -23.19
C PHE A 135 -7.12 -2.11 -23.42
N LEU A 136 -7.23 -1.10 -22.56
CA LEU A 136 -8.05 0.08 -22.77
C LEU A 136 -7.17 1.32 -22.81
N ASP A 137 -7.48 2.24 -23.72
CA ASP A 137 -6.97 3.61 -23.70
C ASP A 137 -7.93 4.50 -22.91
N TYR A 138 -7.37 5.37 -22.06
CA TYR A 138 -8.12 6.34 -21.27
C TYR A 138 -7.90 7.75 -21.83
N ASN A 139 -9.00 8.47 -22.07
CA ASN A 139 -8.97 9.86 -22.53
C ASN A 139 -9.25 10.83 -21.38
N TYR A 140 -8.25 11.64 -21.04
CA TYR A 140 -8.36 12.64 -19.98
C TYR A 140 -9.35 13.78 -20.27
N ALA A 141 -9.61 14.10 -21.55
CA ALA A 141 -10.42 15.26 -21.92
C ALA A 141 -11.91 15.05 -21.65
N ASP A 142 -12.42 13.85 -21.89
CA ASP A 142 -13.84 13.49 -21.77
C ASP A 142 -14.10 12.35 -20.78
N ASP A 143 -13.07 11.89 -20.07
CA ASP A 143 -13.14 10.82 -19.08
C ASP A 143 -13.78 9.53 -19.63
N THR A 144 -13.34 9.13 -20.83
CA THR A 144 -13.81 7.92 -21.52
C THR A 144 -12.72 6.87 -21.69
N CYS A 145 -13.15 5.62 -21.88
CA CYS A 145 -12.28 4.51 -22.27
C CYS A 145 -12.65 3.97 -23.65
N CYS A 146 -11.66 3.53 -24.42
CA CYS A 146 -11.84 2.78 -25.66
C CYS A 146 -10.92 1.55 -25.71
N ILE A 147 -11.33 0.54 -26.48
CA ILE A 147 -10.57 -0.71 -26.65
C ILE A 147 -9.36 -0.49 -27.56
N THR A 148 -8.20 -1.03 -27.17
CA THR A 148 -7.00 -1.02 -28.00
C THR A 148 -6.93 -2.28 -28.89
N ASN A 149 -6.04 -2.28 -29.89
CA ASN A 149 -5.80 -3.48 -30.71
C ASN A 149 -5.33 -4.69 -29.87
N SER A 150 -4.55 -4.44 -28.81
CA SER A 150 -4.14 -5.48 -27.87
C SER A 150 -5.34 -6.02 -27.09
N GLY A 151 -6.24 -5.14 -26.67
CA GLY A 151 -7.50 -5.51 -26.02
C GLY A 151 -8.40 -6.37 -26.93
N VAL A 152 -8.58 -5.96 -28.20
CA VAL A 152 -9.30 -6.75 -29.20
C VAL A 152 -8.64 -8.12 -29.38
N SER A 153 -7.31 -8.17 -29.50
CA SER A 153 -6.58 -9.42 -29.66
C SER A 153 -6.81 -10.37 -28.47
N LEU A 154 -6.81 -9.85 -27.23
CA LEU A 154 -7.09 -10.65 -26.04
C LEU A 154 -8.52 -11.21 -26.05
N VAL A 155 -9.50 -10.39 -26.46
CA VAL A 155 -10.90 -10.82 -26.59
C VAL A 155 -11.07 -11.90 -27.65
N MET A 156 -10.32 -11.83 -28.75
CA MET A 156 -10.45 -12.75 -29.88
C MET A 156 -9.53 -13.99 -29.78
N ALA A 157 -8.67 -14.08 -28.76
CA ALA A 157 -7.76 -15.20 -28.56
C ALA A 157 -8.51 -16.54 -28.44
N LYS A 158 -8.13 -17.53 -29.24
CA LYS A 158 -8.85 -18.81 -29.33
C LYS A 158 -8.24 -19.88 -28.44
N THR A 159 -6.94 -19.78 -28.17
CA THR A 159 -6.21 -20.77 -27.36
C THR A 159 -5.62 -20.18 -26.09
N PRO A 160 -5.39 -20.98 -25.03
CA PRO A 160 -4.68 -20.53 -23.84
C PRO A 160 -3.28 -19.99 -24.15
N LYS A 161 -2.58 -20.57 -25.13
CA LYS A 161 -1.23 -20.13 -25.54
C LYS A 161 -1.25 -18.73 -26.15
N GLU A 162 -2.19 -18.46 -27.05
CA GLU A 162 -2.39 -17.12 -27.63
C GLU A 162 -2.72 -16.09 -26.54
N LYS A 163 -3.69 -16.43 -25.67
CA LYS A 163 -4.10 -15.60 -24.53
C LYS A 163 -2.90 -15.24 -23.66
N ASN A 164 -2.12 -16.25 -23.25
CA ASN A 164 -0.97 -16.06 -22.36
C ASN A 164 0.17 -15.29 -23.04
N THR A 165 0.32 -15.40 -24.37
CA THR A 165 1.30 -14.61 -25.12
C THR A 165 0.93 -13.12 -25.12
N ILE A 166 -0.35 -12.80 -25.34
CA ILE A 166 -0.87 -11.42 -25.31
C ILE A 166 -0.76 -10.83 -23.90
N LEU A 167 -1.19 -11.60 -22.88
CA LEU A 167 -1.05 -11.22 -21.48
C LEU A 167 0.41 -10.99 -21.09
N GLY A 168 1.31 -11.89 -21.49
CA GLY A 168 2.74 -11.76 -21.22
C GLY A 168 3.32 -10.46 -21.78
N ARG A 169 3.00 -10.10 -23.03
CA ARG A 169 3.44 -8.82 -23.60
C ARG A 169 2.91 -7.62 -22.81
N ALA A 170 1.63 -7.64 -22.41
CA ALA A 170 1.02 -6.59 -21.62
C ALA A 170 1.57 -6.51 -20.19
N TYR A 171 1.97 -7.63 -19.59
CA TYR A 171 2.65 -7.65 -18.30
C TYR A 171 4.05 -7.04 -18.38
N LEU A 172 4.79 -7.27 -19.48
CA LEU A 172 6.12 -6.65 -19.66
C LEU A 172 6.05 -5.14 -19.95
N SER A 173 4.92 -4.61 -20.43
CA SER A 173 4.71 -3.16 -20.52
C SER A 173 4.26 -2.53 -19.19
N TYR A 174 3.93 -3.33 -18.17
CA TYR A 174 3.49 -2.86 -16.86
C TYR A 174 4.69 -2.85 -15.87
N PRO A 175 5.22 -1.67 -15.47
CA PRO A 175 6.44 -1.58 -14.66
C PRO A 175 6.43 -2.43 -13.37
N PRO A 176 5.36 -2.46 -12.56
CA PRO A 176 5.36 -3.23 -11.32
C PRO A 176 5.56 -4.74 -11.51
N VAL A 177 5.16 -5.31 -12.65
CA VAL A 177 5.52 -6.70 -13.00
C VAL A 177 7.03 -6.84 -13.17
N CYS A 178 7.66 -5.91 -13.86
CA CYS A 178 9.11 -5.93 -14.10
C CYS A 178 9.88 -5.80 -12.79
N ARG A 179 9.37 -5.00 -11.84
CA ARG A 179 9.90 -4.94 -10.47
C ARG A 179 9.86 -6.31 -9.80
N VAL A 180 8.70 -6.96 -9.78
CA VAL A 180 8.51 -8.27 -9.13
C VAL A 180 9.41 -9.33 -9.76
N LEU A 181 9.45 -9.40 -11.09
CA LEU A 181 10.34 -10.33 -11.81
C LEU A 181 11.82 -10.06 -11.49
N GLY A 182 12.24 -8.79 -11.45
CA GLY A 182 13.62 -8.43 -11.11
C GLY A 182 14.01 -8.78 -9.68
N LEU A 183 13.11 -8.58 -8.71
CA LEU A 183 13.34 -8.99 -7.32
C LEU A 183 13.47 -10.51 -7.19
N LEU A 184 12.60 -11.27 -7.83
CA LEU A 184 12.66 -12.74 -7.81
C LEU A 184 13.87 -13.28 -8.57
N ALA A 185 14.26 -12.65 -9.69
CA ALA A 185 15.44 -13.04 -10.45
C ALA A 185 16.75 -12.80 -9.68
N SER A 186 16.82 -11.72 -8.90
CA SER A 186 18.03 -11.36 -8.15
C SER A 186 18.13 -12.02 -6.77
N LYS A 187 17.00 -12.26 -6.09
CA LYS A 187 16.96 -12.74 -4.70
C LYS A 187 16.36 -14.14 -4.53
N GLY A 188 15.81 -14.73 -5.59
CA GLY A 188 15.27 -16.08 -5.60
C GLY A 188 13.90 -16.20 -4.91
N HIS A 189 13.85 -16.94 -3.80
CA HIS A 189 12.60 -17.29 -3.11
C HIS A 189 12.17 -16.20 -2.12
N LEU A 190 11.13 -15.43 -2.47
CA LEU A 190 10.68 -14.30 -1.67
C LEU A 190 9.22 -14.45 -1.19
N THR A 191 8.92 -13.99 0.02
CA THR A 191 7.55 -13.80 0.52
C THR A 191 6.91 -12.55 -0.05
N LYS A 192 5.58 -12.42 0.09
CA LYS A 192 4.86 -11.19 -0.23
C LYS A 192 5.39 -9.96 0.52
N PHE A 193 5.92 -10.13 1.74
CA PHE A 193 6.47 -9.05 2.56
C PHE A 193 7.85 -8.60 2.08
N GLU A 194 8.71 -9.56 1.74
CA GLU A 194 10.04 -9.27 1.18
C GLU A 194 9.95 -8.56 -0.18
N ILE A 195 8.92 -8.88 -0.99
CA ILE A 195 8.64 -8.16 -2.24
C ILE A 195 7.97 -6.81 -1.95
N GLY A 196 6.95 -6.79 -1.09
CA GLY A 196 6.13 -5.62 -0.80
C GLY A 196 6.94 -4.45 -0.22
N SER A 197 7.90 -4.74 0.67
CA SER A 197 8.83 -3.77 1.26
C SER A 197 9.74 -3.08 0.24
N GLN A 198 9.75 -3.53 -1.01
CA GLN A 198 10.59 -3.03 -2.10
C GLN A 198 9.77 -2.67 -3.34
N LEU A 199 8.44 -2.54 -3.21
CA LEU A 199 7.52 -2.33 -4.32
C LEU A 199 6.73 -1.03 -4.12
N GLY A 200 6.87 -0.10 -5.07
CA GLY A 200 6.21 1.21 -5.02
C GLY A 200 7.03 2.30 -4.33
N PHE A 201 6.37 3.42 -4.04
CA PHE A 201 6.96 4.54 -3.30
C PHE A 201 6.87 4.29 -1.80
N THR A 202 7.82 3.52 -1.26
CA THR A 202 7.78 2.90 0.09
C THR A 202 7.75 3.88 1.26
N ASP A 203 7.97 5.17 1.02
CA ASP A 203 7.84 6.25 1.99
C ASP A 203 6.42 6.86 2.01
N GLU A 204 5.43 6.24 1.36
CA GLU A 204 4.04 6.73 1.28
C GLU A 204 2.99 5.73 1.79
N ALA A 205 1.92 6.27 2.39
CA ALA A 205 0.73 5.51 2.82
C ALA A 205 0.05 4.65 1.74
N GLY A 206 0.36 4.88 0.46
CA GLY A 206 -0.09 4.08 -0.67
C GLY A 206 0.64 2.74 -0.87
N PHE A 207 1.82 2.59 -0.27
CA PHE A 207 2.81 1.55 -0.59
C PHE A 207 3.43 0.96 0.67
N THR A 208 2.55 0.48 1.54
CA THR A 208 2.92 -0.02 2.86
C THR A 208 3.20 -1.51 2.79
N SER A 209 4.17 -1.98 3.58
CA SER A 209 4.47 -3.40 3.76
C SER A 209 4.45 -3.74 5.24
N PHE A 210 3.78 -4.81 5.64
CA PHE A 210 3.76 -5.22 7.03
C PHE A 210 5.10 -5.87 7.39
N PRO A 211 5.76 -5.48 8.50
CA PRO A 211 7.03 -6.07 8.91
C PRO A 211 6.94 -7.59 9.10
N GLN A 212 7.73 -8.35 8.34
CA GLN A 212 7.66 -9.81 8.32
C GLN A 212 7.95 -10.41 9.69
N ASN A 213 8.96 -9.90 10.40
CA ASN A 213 9.32 -10.40 11.72
C ASN A 213 8.18 -10.25 12.73
N ILE A 214 7.51 -9.09 12.76
CA ILE A 214 6.34 -8.85 13.63
C ILE A 214 5.21 -9.79 13.25
N TRP A 215 4.98 -10.03 11.95
CA TRP A 215 3.98 -10.99 11.49
C TRP A 215 4.28 -12.41 11.95
N VAL A 216 5.54 -12.85 11.83
CA VAL A 216 6.00 -14.19 12.22
C VAL A 216 5.85 -14.39 13.73
N GLN A 217 6.22 -13.40 14.54
CA GLN A 217 6.01 -13.43 15.99
C GLN A 217 4.53 -13.54 16.34
N ALA A 218 3.70 -12.63 15.83
CA ALA A 218 2.27 -12.62 16.12
C ALA A 218 1.60 -13.95 15.71
N TYR A 219 2.02 -14.53 14.58
CA TYR A 219 1.50 -15.80 14.10
C TYR A 219 1.89 -16.99 14.99
N GLU A 220 3.12 -17.01 15.50
CA GLU A 220 3.60 -18.10 16.37
C GLU A 220 3.02 -17.98 17.80
N GLU A 221 2.87 -16.76 18.31
CA GLU A 221 2.32 -16.50 19.66
C GLU A 221 0.79 -16.57 19.72
N ALA A 222 0.10 -16.50 18.58
CA ALA A 222 -1.35 -16.62 18.50
C ALA A 222 -1.84 -17.93 19.13
N SER A 223 -2.74 -17.79 20.10
CA SER A 223 -3.20 -18.88 20.97
C SER A 223 -4.32 -19.74 20.36
N ASP A 224 -4.98 -19.25 19.30
CA ASP A 224 -6.05 -19.97 18.61
C ASP A 224 -5.96 -19.90 17.06
N ASP A 225 -6.60 -20.87 16.41
CA ASP A 225 -6.60 -21.01 14.94
C ASP A 225 -7.33 -19.87 14.20
N LYS A 226 -8.27 -19.20 14.86
CA LYS A 226 -9.04 -18.09 14.29
C LYS A 226 -8.17 -16.85 14.18
N GLU A 227 -7.35 -16.57 15.19
CA GLU A 227 -6.33 -15.51 15.17
C GLU A 227 -5.31 -15.78 14.07
N LYS A 228 -4.74 -17.00 14.01
CA LYS A 228 -3.82 -17.40 12.93
C LYS A 228 -4.45 -17.29 11.53
N LYS A 229 -5.75 -17.58 11.40
CA LYS A 229 -6.48 -17.40 10.14
C LYS A 229 -6.57 -15.92 9.76
N THR A 230 -6.97 -15.05 10.69
CA THR A 230 -7.06 -13.60 10.50
C THR A 230 -5.70 -13.02 10.09
N LEU A 231 -4.62 -13.40 10.77
CA LEU A 231 -3.26 -12.96 10.44
C LEU A 231 -2.86 -13.32 9.00
N ARG A 232 -3.26 -14.50 8.51
CA ARG A 232 -2.99 -14.94 7.13
C ARG A 232 -3.85 -14.22 6.08
N SER A 233 -5.11 -13.93 6.39
CA SER A 233 -6.06 -13.34 5.44
C SER A 233 -6.01 -11.82 5.37
N ASP A 234 -5.83 -11.16 6.51
CA ASP A 234 -6.17 -9.74 6.68
C ASP A 234 -4.98 -8.87 7.11
N THR A 235 -3.90 -9.47 7.63
CA THR A 235 -2.69 -8.73 8.01
C THR A 235 -1.71 -8.66 6.83
N GLU A 236 -1.86 -7.61 6.03
CA GLU A 236 -0.93 -7.24 4.95
C GLU A 236 -1.01 -5.75 4.61
N GLY A 237 0.11 -5.16 4.22
CA GLY A 237 0.18 -3.81 3.69
C GLY A 237 -0.33 -3.71 2.25
N SER A 238 -0.45 -2.48 1.73
CA SER A 238 -0.91 -2.26 0.35
C SER A 238 0.06 -2.85 -0.68
N SER A 239 1.37 -2.73 -0.46
CA SER A 239 2.41 -3.29 -1.34
C SER A 239 2.52 -4.80 -1.26
N ASP A 240 2.30 -5.40 -0.08
CA ASP A 240 2.24 -6.86 0.07
C ASP A 240 1.07 -7.44 -0.76
N LYS A 241 -0.05 -6.72 -0.75
CA LYS A 241 -1.21 -7.07 -1.56
C LYS A 241 -0.91 -6.94 -3.06
N TYR A 242 -0.26 -5.86 -3.49
CA TYR A 242 0.19 -5.72 -4.89
C TYR A 242 1.14 -6.86 -5.28
N ALA A 243 2.15 -7.16 -4.47
CA ALA A 243 3.11 -8.23 -4.69
C ALA A 243 2.40 -9.58 -4.85
N ARG A 244 1.49 -9.92 -3.93
CA ARG A 244 0.69 -11.15 -3.97
C ARG A 244 -0.18 -11.24 -5.23
N MET A 245 -0.81 -10.15 -5.64
CA MET A 245 -1.67 -10.12 -6.83
C MET A 245 -0.86 -10.26 -8.12
N ILE A 246 0.23 -9.51 -8.26
CA ILE A 246 1.12 -9.58 -9.42
C ILE A 246 1.70 -10.99 -9.55
N CYS A 247 2.20 -11.58 -8.45
CA CYS A 247 2.72 -12.94 -8.48
C CYS A 247 1.64 -13.96 -8.88
N GLY A 248 0.39 -13.79 -8.43
CA GLY A 248 -0.72 -14.65 -8.85
C GLY A 248 -1.04 -14.56 -10.35
N TRP A 249 -0.90 -13.37 -10.96
CA TRP A 249 -1.06 -13.22 -12.41
C TRP A 249 0.08 -13.89 -13.18
N LEU A 250 1.31 -13.75 -12.69
CA LEU A 250 2.51 -14.35 -13.28
C LEU A 250 2.50 -15.88 -13.14
N GLU A 251 1.97 -16.39 -12.03
CA GLU A 251 1.70 -17.82 -11.81
C GLU A 251 0.70 -18.37 -12.83
N ALA A 252 -0.38 -17.64 -13.09
CA ALA A 252 -1.39 -18.05 -14.07
C ALA A 252 -0.85 -18.22 -15.51
N ILE A 253 0.29 -17.60 -15.83
CA ILE A 253 0.97 -17.75 -17.13
C ILE A 253 2.29 -18.53 -17.05
N GLY A 254 2.63 -19.10 -15.89
CA GLY A 254 3.80 -19.96 -15.67
C GLY A 254 5.15 -19.23 -15.57
N TRP A 255 5.16 -17.94 -15.28
CA TRP A 255 6.41 -17.16 -15.13
C TRP A 255 6.94 -17.15 -13.69
N VAL A 256 6.07 -17.44 -12.73
CA VAL A 256 6.37 -17.50 -11.29
C VAL A 256 5.69 -18.74 -10.71
N ASN A 257 6.33 -19.39 -9.75
CA ASN A 257 5.73 -20.48 -8.98
C ASN A 257 5.45 -20.00 -7.56
N LYS A 258 4.24 -20.30 -7.05
CA LYS A 258 3.94 -20.12 -5.64
C LYS A 258 4.45 -21.31 -4.84
N LYS A 259 5.36 -21.07 -3.90
CA LYS A 259 5.99 -22.09 -3.07
C LYS A 259 6.10 -21.55 -1.64
N PRO A 260 5.49 -22.20 -0.64
CA PRO A 260 5.61 -21.78 0.75
C PRO A 260 7.07 -21.67 1.20
N LYS A 261 7.39 -20.65 2.00
CA LYS A 261 8.72 -20.40 2.55
C LYS A 261 8.72 -20.59 4.06
N THR A 262 9.63 -21.40 4.57
CA THR A 262 9.92 -21.42 6.01
C THR A 262 10.75 -20.18 6.34
N VAL A 263 10.25 -19.36 7.26
CA VAL A 263 10.86 -18.10 7.66
C VAL A 263 11.23 -18.20 9.12
N LYS A 264 12.46 -17.79 9.45
CA LYS A 264 12.97 -17.71 10.82
C LYS A 264 13.34 -16.26 11.11
N GLU A 265 12.75 -15.71 12.17
CA GLU A 265 12.92 -14.33 12.58
C GLU A 265 13.34 -14.28 14.05
N ASN A 266 14.21 -13.34 14.40
CA ASN A 266 14.65 -13.15 15.78
C ASN A 266 14.15 -11.80 16.28
N ILE A 267 13.50 -11.79 17.44
CA ILE A 267 13.02 -10.57 18.10
C ILE A 267 13.51 -10.61 19.55
N GLY A 268 14.44 -9.70 19.86
CA GLY A 268 15.23 -9.76 21.08
C GLY A 268 15.95 -11.11 21.22
N ALA A 269 15.76 -11.79 22.35
CA ALA A 269 16.36 -13.10 22.63
C ALA A 269 15.54 -14.30 22.11
N LYS A 270 14.32 -14.08 21.58
CA LYS A 270 13.43 -15.14 21.13
C LYS A 270 13.56 -15.35 19.61
N SER A 271 13.47 -16.60 19.20
CA SER A 271 13.48 -16.99 17.78
C SER A 271 12.14 -17.61 17.42
N TYR A 272 11.53 -17.10 16.35
CA TYR A 272 10.24 -17.52 15.85
C TYR A 272 10.43 -18.17 14.47
N THR A 273 9.72 -19.25 14.19
CA THR A 273 9.81 -19.92 12.89
C THR A 273 8.44 -20.37 12.44
N CYS A 274 8.02 -19.93 11.26
CA CYS A 274 6.73 -20.32 10.69
C CYS A 274 6.83 -20.51 9.16
N ILE A 275 5.74 -21.02 8.56
CA ILE A 275 5.63 -21.17 7.10
C ILE A 275 4.74 -20.05 6.55
N ILE A 276 5.29 -19.24 5.65
CA ILE A 276 4.53 -18.23 4.89
C ILE A 276 4.16 -18.82 3.53
N THR A 277 2.87 -19.03 3.29
CA THR A 277 2.35 -19.67 2.07
C THR A 277 2.33 -18.74 0.85
N SER A 278 2.31 -17.42 1.08
CA SER A 278 2.40 -16.41 0.01
C SER A 278 3.87 -16.07 -0.26
N ALA A 279 4.58 -17.03 -0.82
CA ALA A 279 5.97 -16.91 -1.24
C ALA A 279 6.17 -17.51 -2.63
N PHE A 280 7.17 -17.00 -3.35
CA PHE A 280 7.24 -17.09 -4.80
C PHE A 280 8.68 -17.26 -5.29
N GLU A 281 8.85 -18.01 -6.38
CA GLU A 281 10.12 -18.20 -7.11
C GLU A 281 9.87 -17.92 -8.60
N ILE A 282 10.80 -17.25 -9.29
CA ILE A 282 10.71 -17.06 -10.75
C ILE A 282 11.05 -18.37 -11.48
N THR A 283 10.39 -18.65 -12.60
CA THR A 283 10.69 -19.79 -13.46
C THR A 283 11.71 -19.43 -14.55
N ASP A 284 12.31 -20.41 -15.22
CA ASP A 284 13.18 -20.15 -16.38
C ASP A 284 12.45 -19.37 -17.49
N LEU A 285 11.16 -19.65 -17.68
CA LEU A 285 10.32 -18.89 -18.62
C LEU A 285 10.13 -17.44 -18.14
N GLY A 286 9.96 -17.22 -16.83
CA GLY A 286 9.91 -15.90 -16.24
C GLY A 286 11.21 -15.12 -16.46
N ILE A 287 12.37 -15.75 -16.21
CA ILE A 287 13.70 -15.16 -16.42
C ILE A 287 13.88 -14.77 -17.89
N ALA A 288 13.55 -15.68 -18.82
CA ALA A 288 13.66 -15.43 -20.25
C ALA A 288 12.82 -14.21 -20.69
N ASN A 289 11.59 -14.06 -20.16
CA ASN A 289 10.74 -12.91 -20.50
C ASN A 289 11.15 -11.63 -19.77
N TYR A 290 11.66 -11.72 -18.54
CA TYR A 290 12.25 -10.57 -17.85
C TYR A 290 13.46 -10.01 -18.62
N ASN A 291 14.33 -10.87 -19.15
CA ASN A 291 15.44 -10.45 -20.01
C ASN A 291 14.99 -9.72 -21.28
N LYS A 292 13.82 -10.06 -21.85
CA LYS A 292 13.23 -9.29 -22.96
C LYS A 292 12.81 -7.89 -22.53
N ALA A 293 12.22 -7.75 -21.35
CA ALA A 293 11.87 -6.43 -20.80
C ALA A 293 13.11 -5.55 -20.55
N LEU A 294 14.27 -6.14 -20.26
CA LEU A 294 15.54 -5.43 -20.12
C LEU A 294 16.26 -5.18 -21.46
N GLY A 295 15.69 -5.57 -22.60
CA GLY A 295 16.37 -5.46 -23.90
C GLY A 295 17.63 -6.34 -24.02
N LYS A 296 17.75 -7.40 -23.21
CA LYS A 296 18.85 -8.37 -23.27
C LYS A 296 18.59 -9.52 -24.25
N SER A 297 17.46 -9.48 -24.96
CA SER A 297 17.11 -10.43 -26.01
C SER A 297 17.34 -9.82 -27.40
N LYS A 298 17.12 -10.61 -28.46
CA LYS A 298 17.11 -10.12 -29.84
C LYS A 298 15.85 -9.31 -30.17
N ASP A 299 14.81 -9.41 -29.34
CA ASP A 299 13.57 -8.68 -29.53
C ASP A 299 13.73 -7.23 -29.04
N PRO A 300 13.14 -6.24 -29.72
CA PRO A 300 13.11 -4.87 -29.22
C PRO A 300 12.51 -4.80 -27.81
N ARG A 301 13.06 -3.91 -26.99
CA ARG A 301 12.53 -3.61 -25.66
C ARG A 301 11.07 -3.16 -25.77
N ILE A 302 10.22 -3.72 -24.91
CA ILE A 302 8.80 -3.38 -24.84
C ILE A 302 8.66 -2.06 -24.06
N SER A 303 8.03 -1.05 -24.68
CA SER A 303 7.70 0.21 -24.02
C SER A 303 6.86 0.01 -22.76
N LYS A 304 7.11 0.82 -21.74
CA LYS A 304 6.37 0.82 -20.47
C LYS A 304 5.17 1.75 -20.55
N PHE A 305 4.01 1.28 -20.13
CA PHE A 305 2.82 2.10 -19.94
C PHE A 305 2.86 2.74 -18.55
N VAL A 306 3.14 4.04 -18.53
CA VAL A 306 3.20 4.84 -17.30
C VAL A 306 2.15 5.93 -17.39
N TYR A 307 1.07 5.77 -16.64
CA TYR A 307 0.10 6.84 -16.44
C TYR A 307 0.52 7.67 -15.24
N ARG A 308 0.30 8.99 -15.26
CA ARG A 308 0.64 9.85 -14.11
C ARG A 308 0.01 9.35 -12.81
N GLU A 309 -1.19 8.76 -12.87
CA GLU A 309 -1.89 8.21 -11.71
C GLU A 309 -1.15 7.02 -11.03
N MET A 310 -0.23 6.35 -11.74
CA MET A 310 0.65 5.32 -11.17
C MET A 310 1.69 5.91 -10.21
N LEU A 311 2.07 7.17 -10.41
CA LEU A 311 3.22 7.79 -9.77
C LEU A 311 2.95 8.30 -8.35
N ALA A 312 1.70 8.21 -7.87
CA ALA A 312 1.34 8.32 -6.45
C ALA A 312 -0.11 7.83 -6.27
N SER A 313 -0.44 7.18 -5.14
CA SER A 313 -1.79 6.64 -4.91
C SER A 313 -2.55 7.40 -3.82
N LYS A 314 -2.26 7.11 -2.55
CA LYS A 314 -3.02 7.58 -1.38
C LYS A 314 -2.36 8.73 -0.61
N ALA A 315 -1.26 9.29 -1.12
CA ALA A 315 -0.62 10.46 -0.51
C ALA A 315 -1.57 11.67 -0.49
N SER A 316 -1.51 12.50 0.55
CA SER A 316 -2.36 13.70 0.66
C SER A 316 -2.07 14.71 -0.45
N ASP A 317 -0.82 14.79 -0.89
CA ASP A 317 -0.34 15.66 -1.98
C ASP A 317 -0.15 14.91 -3.31
N ALA A 318 -0.87 13.79 -3.52
CA ALA A 318 -0.65 12.88 -4.65
C ALA A 318 -0.55 13.57 -6.01
N ASN A 319 -1.39 14.56 -6.34
CA ASN A 319 -1.32 15.24 -7.65
C ASN A 319 0.01 15.99 -7.86
N TYR A 320 0.55 16.59 -6.81
CA TYR A 320 1.83 17.28 -6.87
C TYR A 320 2.98 16.28 -7.08
N LEU A 321 2.97 15.18 -6.33
CA LEU A 321 3.94 14.09 -6.50
C LEU A 321 3.88 13.50 -7.91
N ARG A 322 2.68 13.24 -8.43
CA ARG A 322 2.45 12.76 -9.80
C ARG A 322 3.00 13.72 -10.84
N MET A 323 2.77 15.02 -10.67
CA MET A 323 3.30 16.06 -11.56
C MET A 323 4.83 16.07 -11.57
N ARG A 324 5.44 16.16 -10.38
CA ARG A 324 6.89 16.17 -10.20
C ARG A 324 7.55 14.94 -10.84
N ARG A 325 7.08 13.74 -10.50
CA ARG A 325 7.62 12.47 -11.01
C ARG A 325 7.40 12.28 -12.50
N SER A 326 6.29 12.77 -13.05
CA SER A 326 6.06 12.77 -14.50
C SER A 326 7.12 13.62 -15.22
N ILE A 327 7.40 14.82 -14.68
CA ILE A 327 8.41 15.71 -15.25
C ILE A 327 9.82 15.10 -15.15
N ILE A 328 10.15 14.43 -14.03
CA ILE A 328 11.42 13.70 -13.89
C ILE A 328 11.54 12.63 -14.98
N LEU A 329 10.53 11.77 -15.14
CA LEU A 329 10.57 10.71 -16.15
C LEU A 329 10.69 11.26 -17.58
N MET A 330 9.93 12.30 -17.92
CA MET A 330 10.04 12.95 -19.23
C MET A 330 11.42 13.56 -19.48
N TYR A 331 12.10 14.06 -18.44
CA TYR A 331 13.46 14.59 -18.57
C TYR A 331 14.50 13.50 -18.84
N LEU A 332 14.27 12.29 -18.31
CA LEU A 332 15.14 11.12 -18.48
C LEU A 332 14.86 10.33 -19.78
N GLU A 333 13.71 10.56 -20.43
CA GLU A 333 13.23 9.81 -21.60
C GLU A 333 14.16 9.86 -22.82
N ASN A 334 15.07 10.82 -22.89
CA ASN A 334 16.10 10.88 -23.95
C ASN A 334 17.32 9.99 -23.68
N HIS A 335 17.27 9.11 -22.67
CA HIS A 335 18.32 8.16 -22.30
C HIS A 335 19.68 8.82 -21.97
N THR A 336 19.70 10.12 -21.69
CA THR A 336 20.92 10.83 -21.33
C THR A 336 21.16 10.72 -19.82
N PRO A 337 22.39 10.42 -19.37
CA PRO A 337 22.72 10.43 -17.94
C PRO A 337 22.43 11.79 -17.31
N ARG A 338 21.75 11.81 -16.15
CA ARG A 338 21.44 13.02 -15.38
C ARG A 338 21.85 12.91 -13.92
N THR A 339 22.55 13.91 -13.41
CA THR A 339 22.83 14.08 -11.98
C THR A 339 21.58 14.57 -11.24
N LEU A 340 21.56 14.44 -9.90
CA LEU A 340 20.48 14.98 -9.07
C LEU A 340 20.35 16.51 -9.21
N ASP A 341 21.46 17.24 -9.34
CA ASP A 341 21.44 18.69 -9.50
C ASP A 341 20.86 19.13 -10.86
N GLU A 342 21.12 18.39 -11.93
CA GLU A 342 20.48 18.63 -13.23
C GLU A 342 18.98 18.37 -13.17
N ILE A 343 18.54 17.28 -12.51
CA ILE A 343 17.12 17.00 -12.30
C ILE A 343 16.47 18.13 -11.48
N LYS A 344 17.12 18.57 -10.40
CA LYS A 344 16.68 19.71 -9.57
C LYS A 344 16.53 20.99 -10.38
N THR A 345 17.53 21.30 -11.21
CA THR A 345 17.53 22.48 -12.09
C THR A 345 16.41 22.39 -13.12
N HIS A 346 16.19 21.21 -13.71
CA HIS A 346 15.09 20.99 -14.65
C HIS A 346 13.73 21.19 -13.98
N LEU A 347 13.50 20.61 -12.80
CA LEU A 347 12.28 20.81 -12.03
C LEU A 347 12.05 22.29 -11.70
N ALA A 348 13.10 23.01 -11.28
CA ALA A 348 13.02 24.43 -10.98
C ALA A 348 12.62 25.25 -12.22
N SER A 349 13.11 24.89 -13.42
CA SER A 349 12.68 25.50 -14.69
C SER A 349 11.20 25.28 -15.01
N LYS A 350 10.56 24.29 -14.38
CA LYS A 350 9.12 24.00 -14.46
C LYS A 350 8.34 24.53 -13.23
N ASN A 351 8.94 25.41 -12.44
CA ASN A 351 8.40 25.96 -11.18
C ASN A 351 8.16 24.91 -10.08
N ILE A 352 8.88 23.80 -10.10
CA ILE A 352 8.87 22.78 -9.05
C ILE A 352 10.19 22.86 -8.28
N LYS A 353 10.14 23.43 -7.08
CA LYS A 353 11.34 23.60 -6.24
C LYS A 353 11.39 22.50 -5.19
N GLU A 354 12.41 21.67 -5.26
CA GLU A 354 12.62 20.54 -4.34
C GLU A 354 14.08 20.37 -3.98
N ASP A 355 14.31 19.72 -2.85
CA ASP A 355 15.63 19.37 -2.35
C ASP A 355 16.14 18.06 -2.95
N LEU A 356 17.48 17.90 -2.93
CA LEU A 356 18.14 16.73 -3.51
C LEU A 356 17.67 15.42 -2.86
N THR A 357 17.44 15.44 -1.54
CA THR A 357 16.93 14.29 -0.79
C THR A 357 15.54 13.86 -1.30
N THR A 358 14.64 14.81 -1.54
CA THR A 358 13.32 14.53 -2.10
C THR A 358 13.40 13.94 -3.51
N ILE A 359 14.30 14.45 -4.35
CA ILE A 359 14.50 13.92 -5.70
C ILE A 359 15.11 12.50 -5.64
N LYS A 360 16.03 12.24 -4.71
CA LYS A 360 16.60 10.91 -4.49
C LYS A 360 15.54 9.89 -4.06
N ASP A 361 14.61 10.28 -3.19
CA ASP A 361 13.47 9.45 -2.81
C ASP A 361 12.57 9.14 -4.01
N ASP A 362 12.29 10.13 -4.87
CA ASP A 362 11.56 9.91 -6.11
C ASP A 362 12.28 8.94 -7.05
N MET A 363 13.60 9.07 -7.23
CA MET A 363 14.38 8.15 -8.06
C MET A 363 14.32 6.72 -7.53
N THR A 364 14.43 6.56 -6.21
CA THR A 364 14.28 5.27 -5.54
C THR A 364 12.89 4.69 -5.77
N GLY A 365 11.85 5.52 -5.63
CA GLY A 365 10.47 5.14 -5.91
C GLY A 365 10.25 4.73 -7.37
N LEU A 366 10.79 5.47 -8.33
CA LEU A 366 10.69 5.15 -9.77
C LEU A 366 11.38 3.82 -10.11
N ILE A 367 12.50 3.50 -9.48
CA ILE A 367 13.12 2.17 -9.56
C ILE A 367 12.22 1.11 -8.91
N ASN A 368 11.63 1.41 -7.75
CA ASN A 368 10.78 0.50 -7.01
C ASN A 368 9.39 0.27 -7.65
N ILE A 369 8.92 1.14 -8.55
CA ILE A 369 7.75 0.82 -9.39
C ILE A 369 8.14 -0.07 -10.57
N GLY A 370 9.43 -0.28 -10.85
CA GLY A 370 9.94 -1.17 -11.88
C GLY A 370 10.33 -0.50 -13.19
N MET A 371 10.61 0.81 -13.17
CA MET A 371 11.34 1.45 -14.26
C MET A 371 12.80 1.00 -14.26
N ASP A 372 13.33 0.66 -15.42
CA ASP A 372 14.75 0.33 -15.57
C ASP A 372 15.59 1.62 -15.60
N ILE A 373 15.94 2.09 -14.41
CA ILE A 373 16.80 3.26 -14.20
C ILE A 373 18.10 2.79 -13.56
N GLU A 374 19.19 2.93 -14.29
CA GLU A 374 20.54 2.66 -13.80
C GLU A 374 21.08 3.87 -13.02
N TYR A 375 21.87 3.60 -11.98
CA TYR A 375 22.60 4.61 -11.22
C TYR A 375 24.06 4.18 -11.08
N ASP A 376 24.99 4.96 -11.63
CA ASP A 376 26.43 4.65 -11.63
C ASP A 376 27.19 5.16 -10.39
N GLY A 377 26.46 5.73 -9.42
CA GLY A 377 27.03 6.43 -8.26
C GLY A 377 27.01 7.96 -8.40
N SER A 378 26.72 8.49 -9.59
CA SER A 378 26.66 9.93 -9.85
C SER A 378 25.43 10.33 -10.67
N CYS A 379 25.11 9.56 -11.71
CA CYS A 379 24.10 9.88 -12.70
C CYS A 379 23.06 8.78 -12.81
N TYR A 380 21.84 9.18 -13.17
CA TYR A 380 20.72 8.29 -13.47
C TYR A 380 20.49 8.21 -14.98
N ILE A 381 20.28 7.00 -15.49
CA ILE A 381 19.96 6.74 -16.90
C ILE A 381 18.69 5.91 -16.96
N LEU A 382 17.66 6.40 -17.63
CA LEU A 382 16.46 5.62 -17.93
C LEU A 382 16.69 4.80 -19.20
N ASN A 383 16.62 3.48 -19.11
CA ASN A 383 16.77 2.57 -20.25
C ASN A 383 15.43 2.20 -20.91
N ASP A 384 14.31 2.42 -20.21
CA ASP A 384 12.98 2.11 -20.73
C ASP A 384 12.45 3.21 -21.66
N ASN A 385 11.75 2.80 -22.71
CA ASN A 385 10.87 3.68 -23.48
C ASN A 385 9.54 3.81 -22.73
N ILE A 386 8.99 5.02 -22.65
CA ILE A 386 7.73 5.29 -21.95
C ILE A 386 6.63 5.61 -22.96
N GLU A 387 5.43 5.09 -22.68
CA GLU A 387 4.20 5.44 -23.40
C GLU A 387 3.10 5.83 -22.39
N LYS A 388 2.12 6.62 -22.86
CA LYS A 388 0.92 7.07 -22.13
C LYS A 388 1.16 8.07 -20.99
N LEU A 389 2.40 8.45 -20.71
CA LEU A 389 2.71 9.47 -19.70
C LEU A 389 2.26 10.85 -20.18
N ALA A 390 1.32 11.43 -19.45
CA ALA A 390 0.83 12.79 -19.68
C ALA A 390 0.80 13.57 -18.36
N PRO A 391 1.71 14.54 -18.14
CA PRO A 391 1.68 15.39 -16.95
C PRO A 391 0.42 16.26 -16.92
N TYR A 392 0.18 16.93 -15.79
CA TYR A 392 -0.88 17.94 -15.73
C TYR A 392 -0.50 19.13 -16.62
N GLN A 393 -1.49 19.70 -17.31
CA GLN A 393 -1.29 20.91 -18.10
C GLN A 393 -1.25 22.17 -17.21
N GLU A 394 -1.97 22.12 -16.09
CA GLU A 394 -1.97 23.16 -15.06
C GLU A 394 -0.83 22.96 -14.07
N GLN A 395 -0.38 24.05 -13.46
CA GLN A 395 0.54 23.97 -12.32
C GLN A 395 -0.20 23.40 -11.12
N ILE A 396 0.40 22.40 -10.48
CA ILE A 396 -0.11 21.82 -9.25
C ILE A 396 0.67 22.40 -8.08
N ALA A 397 -0.01 23.06 -7.15
CA ALA A 397 0.61 23.55 -5.94
C ALA A 397 0.95 22.38 -4.99
N LYS A 398 2.08 22.51 -4.29
CA LYS A 398 2.43 21.61 -3.19
C LYS A 398 1.49 21.85 -2.03
N ASP A 399 0.98 20.77 -1.43
CA ASP A 399 0.15 20.87 -0.23
C ASP A 399 0.98 21.41 0.95
N THR A 400 0.34 22.20 1.80
CA THR A 400 0.94 22.84 2.98
C THR A 400 0.28 22.39 4.28
N THR A 401 -0.48 21.28 4.27
CA THR A 401 -1.00 20.64 5.48
C THR A 401 0.11 20.27 6.47
N ASP A 402 -0.24 20.20 7.76
CA ASP A 402 0.70 19.85 8.83
C ASP A 402 1.43 18.53 8.54
N THR A 403 0.72 17.50 8.07
CA THR A 403 1.30 16.20 7.69
C THR A 403 2.42 16.36 6.65
N VAL A 404 2.15 17.10 5.56
CA VAL A 404 3.11 17.30 4.47
C VAL A 404 4.28 18.17 4.93
N ALA A 405 4.02 19.21 5.72
CA ALA A 405 5.06 20.08 6.28
C ALA A 405 6.00 19.30 7.22
N VAL A 406 5.44 18.55 8.17
CA VAL A 406 6.20 17.70 9.12
C VAL A 406 7.01 16.64 8.38
N LYS A 407 6.40 15.95 7.41
CA LYS A 407 7.08 14.93 6.61
C LYS A 407 8.25 15.48 5.78
N ASN A 408 8.09 16.66 5.19
CA ASN A 408 9.17 17.30 4.46
C ASN A 408 10.31 17.74 5.39
N ARG A 409 10.01 18.34 6.55
CA ARG A 409 11.04 18.68 7.53
C ARG A 409 11.81 17.45 8.00
N ALA A 410 11.08 16.37 8.29
CA ALA A 410 11.69 15.11 8.69
C ALA A 410 12.62 14.60 7.60
N ARG A 411 12.13 14.45 6.36
CA ARG A 411 12.90 13.97 5.21
C ARG A 411 14.25 14.68 5.04
N LEU A 412 14.29 15.99 5.24
CA LEU A 412 15.52 16.77 5.05
C LEU A 412 16.58 16.53 6.14
N ARG A 413 16.18 16.05 7.31
CA ARG A 413 17.05 15.81 8.46
C ARG A 413 17.42 14.35 8.66
N LEU A 414 16.71 13.43 8.02
CA LEU A 414 17.02 12.00 8.10
C LEU A 414 18.13 11.67 7.10
N HIS A 415 19.16 11.00 7.60
CA HIS A 415 20.35 10.65 6.82
C HIS A 415 20.79 9.19 7.02
N ASN A 416 20.45 8.59 8.16
CA ASN A 416 20.97 7.31 8.61
C ASN A 416 19.88 6.23 8.64
N ILE A 417 18.61 6.59 8.87
CA ILE A 417 17.49 5.63 8.85
C ILE A 417 16.83 5.56 7.47
N ASP A 418 16.24 4.41 7.16
CA ASP A 418 15.48 4.21 5.93
C ASP A 418 14.26 5.15 5.85
N HIS A 419 14.13 5.88 4.73
CA HIS A 419 13.04 6.82 4.50
C HIS A 419 11.65 6.16 4.41
N LYS A 420 11.55 4.82 4.33
CA LYS A 420 10.28 4.11 4.53
C LYS A 420 9.58 4.53 5.83
N TYR A 421 10.34 4.91 6.87
CA TYR A 421 9.80 5.32 8.16
C TYR A 421 9.14 6.70 8.14
N LEU A 422 9.30 7.50 7.08
CA LEU A 422 8.52 8.74 6.90
C LEU A 422 7.00 8.46 6.83
N THR A 423 6.60 7.24 6.47
CA THR A 423 5.19 6.79 6.51
C THR A 423 4.60 6.80 7.93
N LEU A 424 5.43 6.72 8.99
CA LEU A 424 4.95 6.87 10.37
C LEU A 424 4.25 8.23 10.60
N ILE A 425 4.70 9.27 9.90
CA ILE A 425 4.05 10.60 9.95
C ILE A 425 2.66 10.51 9.33
N ASP A 426 2.52 9.86 8.17
CA ASP A 426 1.20 9.68 7.54
C ASP A 426 0.24 8.92 8.48
N TYR A 427 0.72 7.86 9.15
CA TYR A 427 -0.10 7.08 10.08
C TYR A 427 -0.48 7.88 11.33
N ALA A 428 0.45 8.62 11.92
CA ALA A 428 0.19 9.44 13.09
C ALA A 428 -0.88 10.52 12.81
N PHE A 429 -0.95 11.03 11.57
CA PHE A 429 -1.94 12.03 11.16
C PHE A 429 -3.25 11.43 10.58
N SER A 430 -3.34 10.11 10.42
CA SER A 430 -4.49 9.45 9.79
C SER A 430 -5.77 9.39 10.65
N GLY A 431 -5.66 9.63 11.95
CA GLY A 431 -6.75 9.34 12.89
C GLY A 431 -6.94 7.84 13.08
N LYS A 432 -8.19 7.40 13.29
CA LYS A 432 -8.51 6.00 13.63
C LYS A 432 -8.23 4.98 12.52
N ASP A 433 -8.05 5.44 11.27
CA ASP A 433 -7.98 4.56 10.11
C ASP A 433 -6.67 3.76 10.03
N LYS A 434 -5.58 4.26 10.63
CA LYS A 434 -4.24 3.63 10.61
C LYS A 434 -3.56 3.52 11.97
N CYS A 435 -4.33 3.46 13.06
CA CYS A 435 -3.74 3.29 14.40
C CYS A 435 -2.86 2.02 14.50
N ILE A 436 -3.36 0.88 14.03
CA ILE A 436 -2.60 -0.39 14.10
C ILE A 436 -1.31 -0.31 13.28
N ASP A 437 -1.37 0.27 12.07
CA ASP A 437 -0.18 0.48 11.24
C ASP A 437 0.84 1.41 11.95
N PHE A 438 0.35 2.42 12.68
CA PHE A 438 1.19 3.34 13.47
C PHE A 438 1.92 2.62 14.61
N GLU A 439 1.20 1.79 15.38
CA GLU A 439 1.75 0.98 16.47
C GLU A 439 2.83 0.02 15.95
N VAL A 440 2.52 -0.74 14.90
CA VAL A 440 3.41 -1.75 14.32
C VAL A 440 4.69 -1.12 13.78
N TYR A 441 4.59 -0.02 13.02
CA TYR A 441 5.78 0.64 12.46
C TYR A 441 6.62 1.33 13.53
N THR A 442 6.02 1.74 14.65
CA THR A 442 6.77 2.32 15.78
C THR A 442 7.67 1.27 16.41
N ILE A 443 7.14 0.06 16.61
CA ILE A 443 7.92 -1.08 17.10
C ILE A 443 8.94 -1.54 16.06
N ASP A 444 8.59 -1.58 14.78
CA ASP A 444 9.54 -1.90 13.70
C ASP A 444 10.75 -0.97 13.69
N LEU A 445 10.54 0.34 13.85
CA LEU A 445 11.62 1.32 13.96
C LEU A 445 12.50 1.02 15.18
N LEU A 446 11.91 0.87 16.37
CA LEU A 446 12.67 0.68 17.60
C LEU A 446 13.43 -0.67 17.59
N VAL A 447 12.79 -1.75 17.14
CA VAL A 447 13.37 -3.09 17.22
C VAL A 447 14.25 -3.41 16.01
N ASN A 448 13.76 -3.23 14.80
CA ASN A 448 14.50 -3.66 13.62
C ASN A 448 15.49 -2.61 13.14
N GLU A 449 15.10 -1.34 13.10
CA GLU A 449 15.99 -0.28 12.63
C GLU A 449 17.06 0.06 13.67
N LEU A 450 16.65 0.13 14.94
CA LEU A 450 17.52 0.55 16.05
C LEU A 450 18.03 -0.60 16.92
N ALA A 451 17.59 -1.85 16.75
CA ALA A 451 18.03 -2.99 17.56
C ALA A 451 17.80 -2.81 19.07
N PHE A 452 16.65 -2.25 19.47
CA PHE A 452 16.14 -2.43 20.84
C PHE A 452 15.50 -3.82 20.99
N ASN A 453 15.42 -4.32 22.22
CA ASN A 453 14.54 -5.45 22.49
C ASN A 453 13.10 -4.93 22.63
N GLY A 454 12.10 -5.63 22.11
CA GLY A 454 10.72 -5.16 22.21
C GLY A 454 9.75 -6.03 21.44
N VAL A 455 8.47 -5.72 21.57
CA VAL A 455 7.37 -6.44 20.92
C VAL A 455 6.16 -5.52 20.73
N HIS A 456 5.46 -5.68 19.61
CA HIS A 456 4.13 -5.12 19.40
C HIS A 456 3.12 -6.03 20.09
N LEU A 457 2.28 -5.46 20.94
CA LEU A 457 1.31 -6.22 21.73
C LEU A 457 -0.10 -5.98 21.20
N GLY A 458 -0.52 -4.73 21.13
CA GLY A 458 -1.81 -4.28 20.60
C GLY A 458 -3.05 -4.92 21.26
N GLY A 459 -4.22 -4.43 20.85
CA GLY A 459 -5.51 -4.99 21.25
C GLY A 459 -5.99 -4.57 22.64
N THR A 460 -7.03 -5.23 23.15
CA THR A 460 -7.65 -4.83 24.43
C THR A 460 -6.86 -5.40 25.62
N ARG A 461 -6.73 -4.58 26.68
CA ARG A 461 -6.05 -4.94 27.94
C ARG A 461 -4.54 -5.21 27.81
N LYS A 462 -3.88 -4.62 26.83
CA LYS A 462 -2.42 -4.57 26.69
C LYS A 462 -2.03 -3.17 26.20
N PRO A 463 -0.83 -2.66 26.52
CA PRO A 463 -0.31 -1.48 25.84
C PRO A 463 -0.09 -1.78 24.35
N ASP A 464 0.11 -0.75 23.54
CA ASP A 464 0.33 -0.92 22.10
C ASP A 464 1.62 -1.68 21.81
N GLY A 465 2.66 -1.43 22.60
CA GLY A 465 3.88 -2.22 22.59
C GLY A 465 4.80 -1.88 23.74
N ILE A 466 5.92 -2.60 23.79
CA ILE A 466 6.99 -2.36 24.76
C ILE A 466 8.34 -2.43 24.06
N PHE A 467 9.33 -1.72 24.61
CA PHE A 467 10.73 -1.93 24.27
C PHE A 467 11.63 -1.70 25.49
N TYR A 468 12.85 -2.19 25.44
CA TYR A 468 13.82 -2.07 26.52
C TYR A 468 15.25 -2.15 26.04
N HIS A 469 16.15 -1.57 26.84
CA HIS A 469 17.59 -1.70 26.72
C HIS A 469 18.18 -1.85 28.12
N ASN A 470 19.09 -2.80 28.27
CA ASN A 470 19.70 -3.14 29.57
C ASN A 470 18.62 -3.43 30.62
N ASN A 471 18.58 -2.67 31.72
CA ASN A 471 17.65 -2.82 32.83
C ASN A 471 16.45 -1.85 32.75
N ASN A 472 16.33 -1.06 31.69
CA ASN A 472 15.32 -0.02 31.51
C ASN A 472 14.28 -0.43 30.46
N GLY A 473 13.01 -0.45 30.86
CA GLY A 473 11.86 -0.77 30.00
C GLY A 473 10.92 0.41 29.79
N VAL A 474 10.28 0.44 28.63
CA VAL A 474 9.33 1.50 28.26
C VAL A 474 8.03 0.88 27.76
N ILE A 475 6.91 1.37 28.31
CA ILE A 475 5.55 1.03 27.90
C ILE A 475 5.05 2.09 26.92
N ILE A 476 4.63 1.67 25.72
CA ILE A 476 4.23 2.58 24.63
C ILE A 476 2.70 2.60 24.49
N ASP A 477 2.17 3.80 24.26
CA ASP A 477 0.81 4.03 23.79
C ASP A 477 0.82 5.03 22.62
N ASN A 478 0.51 4.54 21.42
CA ASN A 478 0.45 5.28 20.17
C ASN A 478 -0.93 5.91 20.00
N LYS A 479 -0.97 7.17 19.56
CA LYS A 479 -2.20 7.93 19.39
C LYS A 479 -2.19 8.67 18.06
N ALA A 480 -2.86 8.10 17.05
CA ALA A 480 -3.02 8.74 15.75
C ALA A 480 -4.14 9.82 15.78
N TYR A 481 -3.76 11.08 15.56
CA TYR A 481 -4.65 12.25 15.61
C TYR A 481 -4.28 13.27 14.54
N SER A 482 -5.22 13.64 13.67
CA SER A 482 -4.94 14.57 12.55
C SER A 482 -4.78 16.03 12.96
N LYS A 483 -5.26 16.42 14.14
CA LYS A 483 -5.34 17.84 14.59
C LYS A 483 -4.61 18.09 15.91
N GLY A 484 -3.64 17.26 16.23
CA GLY A 484 -2.95 17.24 17.51
C GLY A 484 -3.76 16.56 18.62
N PHE A 485 -3.03 16.11 19.64
CA PHE A 485 -3.47 15.18 20.64
C PHE A 485 -3.38 15.79 22.03
N THR A 486 -4.44 15.63 22.81
CA THR A 486 -4.46 15.95 24.25
C THR A 486 -4.64 14.64 25.01
N ILE A 487 -3.86 14.44 26.05
CA ILE A 487 -4.03 13.30 26.95
C ILE A 487 -5.31 13.51 27.75
N SER A 488 -6.33 12.70 27.49
CA SER A 488 -7.57 12.72 28.28
C SER A 488 -7.40 11.94 29.59
N ARG A 489 -8.26 12.19 30.58
CA ARG A 489 -8.24 11.41 31.84
C ARG A 489 -8.37 9.91 31.59
N GLY A 490 -9.29 9.49 30.70
CA GLY A 490 -9.46 8.07 30.39
C GLY A 490 -8.22 7.41 29.78
N MET A 491 -7.43 8.14 29.00
CA MET A 491 -6.15 7.64 28.46
C MET A 491 -5.06 7.58 29.54
N ALA A 492 -5.04 8.56 30.45
CA ALA A 492 -4.14 8.53 31.60
C ALA A 492 -4.49 7.36 32.55
N ASP A 493 -5.78 7.08 32.77
CA ASP A 493 -6.25 5.94 33.56
C ASP A 493 -5.87 4.61 32.89
N GLU A 494 -5.98 4.54 31.56
CA GLU A 494 -5.55 3.38 30.79
C GLU A 494 -4.04 3.11 30.93
N MET A 495 -3.20 4.15 30.78
CA MET A 495 -1.75 4.02 31.01
C MET A 495 -1.43 3.67 32.48
N THR A 496 -2.12 4.29 33.43
CA THR A 496 -2.00 3.98 34.87
C THR A 496 -2.27 2.49 35.11
N ARG A 497 -3.29 1.93 34.47
CA ARG A 497 -3.59 0.50 34.54
C ARG A 497 -2.44 -0.34 33.99
N TYR A 498 -1.86 0.00 32.84
CA TYR A 498 -0.72 -0.75 32.30
C TYR A 498 0.49 -0.71 33.23
N VAL A 499 0.85 0.47 33.73
CA VAL A 499 1.97 0.62 34.66
C VAL A 499 1.76 -0.21 35.94
N GLN A 500 0.56 -0.14 36.54
CA GLN A 500 0.24 -0.93 37.73
C GLN A 500 0.23 -2.44 37.45
N GLU A 501 -0.30 -2.87 36.30
CA GLU A 501 -0.26 -4.27 35.89
C GLU A 501 1.18 -4.80 35.78
N ASN A 502 2.12 -3.99 35.27
CA ASN A 502 3.54 -4.36 35.20
C ASN A 502 4.25 -4.31 36.56
N ASN A 503 3.82 -3.45 37.48
CA ASN A 503 4.36 -3.39 38.84
C ASN A 503 3.89 -4.59 39.67
N ASP A 504 2.59 -4.89 39.64
CA ASP A 504 1.97 -5.95 40.44
C ASP A 504 2.24 -7.34 39.86
N ARG A 505 2.36 -7.44 38.53
CA ARG A 505 2.53 -8.68 37.75
C ARG A 505 1.58 -9.82 38.14
N ASN A 506 0.35 -9.47 38.55
CA ASN A 506 -0.64 -10.43 39.03
C ASN A 506 -1.44 -11.06 37.87
N PRO A 507 -1.32 -12.38 37.62
CA PRO A 507 -2.06 -13.07 36.56
C PRO A 507 -3.58 -13.06 36.73
N GLU A 508 -4.10 -12.95 37.96
CA GLU A 508 -5.54 -12.82 38.21
C GLU A 508 -6.07 -11.47 37.74
N ARG A 509 -5.27 -10.41 37.90
CA ARG A 509 -5.60 -9.06 37.43
C ARG A 509 -5.60 -9.03 35.91
N ASN A 510 -4.56 -9.55 35.26
CA ASN A 510 -4.50 -9.65 33.82
C ASN A 510 -3.95 -11.01 33.34
N PRO A 511 -4.82 -11.94 32.94
CA PRO A 511 -4.42 -13.29 32.54
C PRO A 511 -3.48 -13.36 31.34
N ASN A 512 -3.42 -12.29 30.53
CA ASN A 512 -2.54 -12.24 29.36
C ASN A 512 -1.06 -12.06 29.74
N GLN A 513 -0.77 -11.63 30.97
CA GLN A 513 0.58 -11.45 31.53
C GLN A 513 1.56 -10.77 30.57
N TRP A 514 1.11 -9.71 29.88
CA TRP A 514 1.87 -9.07 28.81
C TRP A 514 3.27 -8.58 29.24
N TRP A 515 3.47 -8.28 30.53
CA TRP A 515 4.74 -7.89 31.14
C TRP A 515 5.84 -8.95 31.05
N LEU A 516 5.49 -10.24 30.83
CA LEU A 516 6.47 -11.32 30.60
C LEU A 516 7.27 -11.20 29.29
N ASN A 517 6.99 -10.15 28.50
CA ASN A 517 7.77 -9.80 27.33
C ASN A 517 8.98 -8.91 27.64
N PHE A 518 9.07 -8.33 28.83
CA PHE A 518 10.33 -7.80 29.35
C PHE A 518 11.24 -8.94 29.79
N SER A 519 12.55 -8.75 29.66
CA SER A 519 13.52 -9.67 30.26
C SER A 519 13.52 -9.53 31.78
N ASP A 520 13.87 -10.61 32.49
CA ASP A 520 13.90 -10.66 33.96
C ASP A 520 14.86 -9.64 34.59
N ASN A 521 15.84 -9.14 33.84
CA ASN A 521 16.79 -8.12 34.30
C ASN A 521 16.24 -6.69 34.23
N VAL A 522 15.08 -6.47 33.59
CA VAL A 522 14.45 -5.15 33.46
C VAL A 522 13.70 -4.82 34.74
N ASN A 523 14.13 -3.76 35.42
CA ASN A 523 13.62 -3.37 36.74
C ASN A 523 13.38 -1.86 36.90
N HIS A 524 13.72 -1.05 35.89
CA HIS A 524 13.34 0.36 35.81
C HIS A 524 12.37 0.52 34.65
N PHE A 525 11.28 1.24 34.89
CA PHE A 525 10.21 1.38 33.90
C PHE A 525 9.84 2.85 33.70
N ASN A 526 9.55 3.20 32.46
CA ASN A 526 8.91 4.45 32.08
C ASN A 526 7.73 4.17 31.15
N PHE A 527 6.94 5.20 30.85
CA PHE A 527 5.91 5.13 29.83
C PHE A 527 5.99 6.30 28.84
N VAL A 528 5.44 6.11 27.64
CA VAL A 528 5.39 7.15 26.62
C VAL A 528 4.06 7.16 25.88
N PHE A 529 3.56 8.38 25.65
CA PHE A 529 2.55 8.60 24.62
C PHE A 529 3.25 9.05 23.33
N ILE A 530 3.01 8.36 22.21
CA ILE A 530 3.58 8.72 20.90
C ILE A 530 2.47 9.19 19.98
N SER A 531 2.57 10.41 19.43
CA SER A 531 1.51 11.00 18.60
C SER A 531 2.05 11.87 17.47
N SER A 532 1.15 12.43 16.65
CA SER A 532 1.49 13.39 15.59
C SER A 532 2.02 14.71 16.16
N LEU A 533 1.21 15.37 16.99
CA LEU A 533 1.46 16.65 17.64
C LEU A 533 0.77 16.63 19.01
N PHE A 534 1.31 17.30 20.02
CA PHE A 534 0.65 17.43 21.33
C PHE A 534 0.04 18.83 21.52
N LYS A 535 -1.06 18.89 22.27
CA LYS A 535 -1.79 20.12 22.61
C LYS A 535 -2.34 20.05 24.04
N GLY A 536 -2.50 21.22 24.66
CA GLY A 536 -3.03 21.33 26.02
C GLY A 536 -1.97 21.03 27.08
N ASN A 537 -2.41 20.82 28.32
CA ASN A 537 -1.51 20.62 29.45
C ASN A 537 -1.15 19.12 29.61
N ILE A 538 -0.23 18.66 28.78
CA ILE A 538 0.28 17.28 28.82
C ILE A 538 0.99 16.95 30.13
N GLU A 539 1.76 17.89 30.67
CA GLU A 539 2.57 17.71 31.88
C GLU A 539 1.70 17.41 33.09
N LEU A 540 0.53 18.06 33.19
CA LEU A 540 -0.45 17.76 34.23
C LEU A 540 -0.89 16.29 34.20
N MET A 541 -1.16 15.74 33.01
CA MET A 541 -1.62 14.35 32.87
C MET A 541 -0.48 13.36 33.12
N LEU A 542 0.73 13.65 32.65
CA LEU A 542 1.91 12.85 32.96
C LEU A 542 2.17 12.81 34.47
N ASN A 543 2.07 13.95 35.15
CA ASN A 543 2.22 14.04 36.60
C ASN A 543 1.11 13.30 37.35
N ASN A 544 -0.14 13.29 36.85
CA ASN A 544 -1.23 12.51 37.46
C ASN A 544 -0.92 11.00 37.44
N ILE A 545 -0.39 10.48 36.33
CA ILE A 545 0.02 9.08 36.22
C ILE A 545 1.18 8.80 37.18
N LYS A 546 2.18 9.69 37.23
CA LYS A 546 3.32 9.58 38.17
C LYS A 546 2.85 9.53 39.62
N GLN A 547 1.96 10.42 40.03
CA GLN A 547 1.42 10.45 41.40
C GLN A 547 0.64 9.16 41.74
N SER A 548 0.00 8.55 40.76
CA SER A 548 -0.82 7.35 40.94
C SER A 548 -0.02 6.04 40.92
N THR A 549 1.19 6.05 40.36
CA THR A 549 1.96 4.82 40.07
C THR A 549 3.40 4.84 40.55
N GLY A 550 3.96 6.01 40.88
CA GLY A 550 5.38 6.21 41.16
C GLY A 550 6.29 6.20 39.92
N VAL A 551 5.73 6.00 38.71
CA VAL A 551 6.51 5.85 37.47
C VAL A 551 6.46 7.13 36.66
N GLU A 552 7.62 7.57 36.17
CA GLU A 552 7.73 8.75 35.29
C GLU A 552 7.54 8.35 33.81
N GLY A 553 7.06 9.29 33.02
CA GLY A 553 6.86 9.11 31.59
C GLY A 553 6.95 10.42 30.82
N CYS A 554 6.83 10.33 29.50
CA CYS A 554 6.93 11.48 28.61
C CYS A 554 5.90 11.45 27.48
N ALA A 555 5.87 12.54 26.72
CA ALA A 555 5.21 12.61 25.42
C ALA A 555 6.28 12.72 24.32
N LEU A 556 6.06 12.06 23.18
CA LEU A 556 7.01 12.06 22.07
C LEU A 556 6.26 12.20 20.73
N THR A 557 6.55 13.24 19.96
CA THR A 557 6.02 13.33 18.60
C THR A 557 6.73 12.35 17.68
N VAL A 558 6.00 11.85 16.68
CA VAL A 558 6.57 10.97 15.64
C VAL A 558 7.73 11.64 14.89
N GLU A 559 7.69 12.96 14.71
CA GLU A 559 8.80 13.72 14.12
C GLU A 559 10.07 13.60 14.97
N ASN A 560 9.96 13.83 16.28
CA ASN A 560 11.09 13.69 17.19
C ASN A 560 11.55 12.23 17.36
N LEU A 561 10.63 11.26 17.32
CA LEU A 561 10.99 9.84 17.33
C LEU A 561 11.93 9.50 16.16
N LEU A 562 11.62 9.99 14.95
CA LEU A 562 12.46 9.79 13.78
C LEU A 562 13.82 10.48 13.92
N TYR A 563 13.88 11.68 14.51
CA TYR A 563 15.16 12.36 14.77
C TYR A 563 16.03 11.62 15.78
N PHE A 564 15.45 11.12 16.87
CA PHE A 564 16.18 10.29 17.82
C PHE A 564 16.66 8.99 17.17
N ALA A 565 15.82 8.34 16.37
CA ALA A 565 16.20 7.15 15.63
C ALA A 565 17.38 7.41 14.68
N ASP A 566 17.35 8.51 13.93
CA ASP A 566 18.44 8.91 13.05
C ASP A 566 19.74 9.19 13.79
N ALA A 567 19.66 9.92 14.91
CA ALA A 567 20.82 10.21 15.75
C ALA A 567 21.44 8.93 16.35
N ILE A 568 20.61 7.98 16.80
CA ILE A 568 21.09 6.69 17.31
C ILE A 568 21.76 5.88 16.20
N LYS A 569 21.10 5.77 15.04
CA LYS A 569 21.62 5.03 13.89
C LYS A 569 22.91 5.63 13.35
N GLY A 570 23.01 6.95 13.38
CA GLY A 570 24.19 7.71 12.97
C GLY A 570 25.33 7.75 14.00
N GLY A 571 25.10 7.25 15.22
CA GLY A 571 26.09 7.23 16.31
C GLY A 571 26.24 8.53 17.11
N ASP A 572 25.36 9.52 16.91
CA ASP A 572 25.38 10.77 17.69
C ASP A 572 24.74 10.64 19.07
N MET A 573 23.90 9.62 19.26
CA MET A 573 23.21 9.36 20.52
C MET A 573 23.33 7.89 20.89
N HIS A 574 23.76 7.61 22.12
CA HIS A 574 23.73 6.25 22.65
C HIS A 574 22.30 5.85 23.04
N LYS A 575 21.99 4.55 22.95
CA LYS A 575 20.66 4.02 23.31
C LYS A 575 20.27 4.33 24.76
N ASP A 576 21.24 4.29 25.69
CA ASP A 576 21.01 4.64 27.10
C ASP A 576 20.56 6.10 27.22
N ALA A 577 21.25 7.03 26.55
CA ALA A 577 20.91 8.45 26.58
C ALA A 577 19.52 8.75 25.99
N PHE A 578 19.06 7.95 25.02
CA PHE A 578 17.69 8.01 24.52
C PHE A 578 16.69 7.50 25.55
N ILE A 579 16.95 6.35 26.16
CA ILE A 579 16.08 5.79 27.21
C ILE A 579 15.96 6.73 28.42
N ASP A 580 17.03 7.40 28.82
CA ASP A 580 17.02 8.32 29.95
C ASP A 580 16.08 9.52 29.74
N GLN A 581 15.73 9.85 28.49
CA GLN A 581 14.75 10.90 28.19
C GLN A 581 13.33 10.54 28.66
N PHE A 582 13.00 9.26 28.80
CA PHE A 582 11.63 8.83 29.03
C PHE A 582 11.10 9.18 30.44
N GLY A 583 11.99 9.55 31.38
CA GLY A 583 11.62 10.09 32.69
C GLY A 583 11.31 11.60 32.71
N ALA A 584 11.33 12.30 31.57
CA ALA A 584 11.33 13.76 31.56
C ALA A 584 10.07 14.45 32.13
N GLY A 585 8.92 13.76 32.22
CA GLY A 585 7.67 14.35 32.73
C GLY A 585 7.03 15.39 31.80
N LYS A 586 7.52 15.51 30.56
CA LYS A 586 7.11 16.50 29.55
C LYS A 586 7.21 15.93 28.14
N GLU A 587 6.90 16.75 27.13
CA GLU A 587 7.25 16.42 25.75
C GLU A 587 8.76 16.50 25.54
N ILE A 588 9.34 15.42 25.01
CA ILE A 588 10.77 15.35 24.67
C ILE A 588 11.00 15.76 23.21
N VAL A 589 12.07 16.51 22.98
CA VAL A 589 12.45 17.05 21.67
C VAL A 589 13.89 16.68 21.39
N CYS A 590 14.16 16.19 20.18
CA CYS A 590 15.52 15.90 19.75
C CYS A 590 16.23 17.22 19.40
N THR A 591 17.31 17.53 20.10
CA THR A 591 18.14 18.72 19.90
C THR A 591 19.41 18.45 19.11
N ILE A 592 19.59 17.21 18.62
CA ILE A 592 20.73 16.84 17.79
C ILE A 592 20.43 17.28 16.36
N TYR A 593 21.23 18.21 15.85
CA TYR A 593 21.09 18.74 14.50
C TYR A 593 22.27 18.28 13.65
N ARG A 594 21.99 17.54 12.58
CA ARG A 594 22.91 17.42 11.44
C ARG A 594 22.46 18.42 10.37
N THR A 595 23.38 19.27 9.93
CA THR A 595 23.19 20.20 8.80
C THR A 595 23.56 19.54 7.50
#